data_AF-X1B4Q0-F1
#
_entry.id   AF-X1B4Q0-F1
#
_cell.length_a   1.000
_cell.length_b   1.000
_cell.length_c   1.000
_cell.angle_alpha   90.00
_cell.angle_beta   90.00
_cell.angle_gamma   90.00
#
_symmetry.space_group_name_H-M   'P 1'
#
loop_
_entity.id
_entity.type
_entity.pdbx_description
1 polymer ?
#
loop_
_entity_poly.entity_id
_entity_poly.type
_entity_poly.pdbx_seq_one_letter_code
_entity_poly.pdbx_strand_id
1 'polypeptide(L)'
;KAFRFRLSSAWYRIVGSGDTRHLRAGTSSERIRSRDGARHYAVKYAMKMRQKIVPKAYQNVGRFWGCTWDVPPKPLEEIRCTEDDIRGILEKYSEYYREDTPLSRVLYNVAGLFDAYRAGELDNGRNKVYNRHKGDSEN
;
A
#
# COMPACT_ATOMS: atom_id res chain seq x y z
N LYS A 1 10.23 26.88 18.69
CA LYS A 1 8.82 26.69 19.15
C LYS A 1 7.78 27.17 18.12
N ALA A 2 7.97 28.30 17.43
CA ALA A 2 6.99 28.86 16.48
C ALA A 2 6.58 27.93 15.32
N PHE A 3 7.52 27.16 14.73
CA PHE A 3 7.22 26.28 13.58
C PHE A 3 6.18 25.20 13.92
N ARG A 4 6.40 24.44 15.01
CA ARG A 4 5.48 23.37 15.41
C ARG A 4 4.10 23.91 15.73
N PHE A 5 4.02 25.06 16.40
CA PHE A 5 2.75 25.72 16.67
C PHE A 5 2.02 26.15 15.38
N ARG A 6 2.75 26.74 14.42
CA ARG A 6 2.19 27.10 13.10
C ARG A 6 1.69 25.87 12.34
N LEU A 7 2.45 24.78 12.37
CA LEU A 7 2.08 23.52 11.74
C LEU A 7 0.80 22.93 12.37
N SER A 8 0.76 22.81 13.69
CA SER A 8 -0.42 22.33 14.42
C SER A 8 -1.65 23.21 14.19
N SER A 9 -1.47 24.54 14.17
CA SER A 9 -2.55 25.50 13.93
C SER A 9 -3.08 25.41 12.49
N ALA A 10 -2.18 25.26 11.50
CA ALA A 10 -2.57 25.05 10.12
C ALA A 10 -3.31 23.71 9.94
N TRP A 11 -2.82 22.64 10.57
CA TRP A 11 -3.47 21.34 10.57
C TRP A 11 -4.87 21.40 11.19
N TYR A 12 -5.01 21.99 12.38
CA TYR A 12 -6.29 22.18 13.07
C TYR A 12 -7.32 22.91 12.20
N ARG A 13 -6.89 23.98 11.52
CA ARG A 13 -7.74 24.73 10.58
C ARG A 13 -8.18 23.90 9.37
N ILE A 14 -7.28 23.09 8.79
CA ILE A 14 -7.58 22.25 7.61
C ILE A 14 -8.55 21.13 7.99
N VAL A 15 -8.33 20.49 9.15
CA VAL A 15 -9.21 19.43 9.65
C VAL A 15 -10.60 19.98 9.96
N GLY A 16 -10.68 21.21 10.48
CA GLY A 16 -11.96 21.92 10.65
C GLY A 16 -12.93 21.27 11.65
N SER A 17 -12.44 20.38 12.53
CA SER A 17 -13.30 19.57 13.41
C SER A 17 -13.84 20.32 14.64
N GLY A 18 -13.38 21.54 14.94
CA GLY A 18 -13.70 22.28 16.16
C GLY A 18 -13.15 21.69 17.47
N ASP A 19 -12.63 20.46 17.42
CA ASP A 19 -12.08 19.77 18.58
C ASP A 19 -10.66 20.23 18.94
N THR A 20 -10.55 20.96 20.05
CA THR A 20 -9.28 21.50 20.57
C THR A 20 -8.25 20.41 20.92
N ARG A 21 -8.66 19.14 21.09
CA ARG A 21 -7.74 18.02 21.31
C ARG A 21 -6.78 17.82 20.14
N HIS A 22 -7.21 18.06 18.91
CA HIS A 22 -6.33 17.99 17.74
C HIS A 22 -5.22 19.04 17.77
N LEU A 23 -5.53 20.26 18.23
CA LEU A 23 -4.53 21.31 18.39
C LEU A 23 -3.53 20.98 19.52
N ARG A 24 -4.03 20.42 20.62
CA ARG A 24 -3.22 19.99 21.77
C ARG A 24 -2.30 18.81 21.46
N ALA A 25 -2.79 17.82 20.72
CA ALA A 25 -1.99 16.69 20.24
C ALA A 25 -0.85 17.15 19.32
N GLY A 26 -1.10 18.20 18.54
CA GLY A 26 -0.14 18.81 17.65
C GLY A 26 0.16 17.97 16.41
N THR A 27 1.26 18.26 15.74
CA THR A 27 1.67 17.57 14.51
C THR A 27 3.12 17.15 14.58
N SER A 28 3.41 15.90 14.21
CA SER A 28 4.78 15.41 14.11
C SER A 28 5.49 16.02 12.90
N SER A 29 6.77 16.30 13.08
CA SER A 29 7.64 16.81 12.02
C SER A 29 9.03 16.24 12.24
N GLU A 30 9.59 15.62 11.22
CA GLU A 30 10.94 15.07 11.24
C GLU A 30 11.82 15.77 10.20
N ARG A 31 13.14 15.69 10.40
CA ARG A 31 14.09 16.18 9.39
C ARG A 31 14.07 15.23 8.18
N ILE A 32 14.12 15.81 6.98
CA ILE A 32 14.29 15.05 5.75
C ILE A 32 15.64 14.33 5.80
N ARG A 33 15.62 13.00 5.59
CA ARG A 33 16.82 12.14 5.59
C ARG A 33 17.58 12.22 4.26
N SER A 34 16.86 12.36 3.14
CA SER A 34 17.42 12.51 1.79
C SER A 34 16.56 13.45 0.95
N ARG A 35 17.21 14.38 0.24
CA ARG A 35 16.53 15.36 -0.64
C ARG A 35 15.78 14.68 -1.77
N ASP A 36 16.41 13.71 -2.43
CA ASP A 36 15.78 12.96 -3.52
C ASP A 36 14.65 12.08 -2.98
N GLY A 37 14.85 11.46 -1.82
CA GLY A 37 13.79 10.71 -1.14
C GLY A 37 12.54 11.56 -0.88
N ALA A 38 12.72 12.79 -0.39
CA ALA A 38 11.61 13.72 -0.16
C ALA A 38 10.94 14.16 -1.48
N ARG A 39 11.72 14.45 -2.52
CA ARG A 39 11.19 14.82 -3.85
C ARG A 39 10.36 13.69 -4.46
N HIS A 40 10.91 12.48 -4.52
CA HIS A 40 10.22 11.31 -5.05
C HIS A 40 8.96 10.99 -4.24
N TYR A 41 9.03 11.11 -2.92
CA TYR A 41 7.86 10.94 -2.06
C TYR A 41 6.77 11.96 -2.39
N ALA A 42 7.09 13.25 -2.48
CA ALA A 42 6.12 14.29 -2.83
C ALA A 42 5.45 14.04 -4.19
N VAL A 43 6.25 13.75 -5.22
CA VAL A 43 5.75 13.45 -6.58
C VAL A 43 4.85 12.21 -6.58
N LYS A 44 5.27 11.13 -5.92
CA LYS A 44 4.46 9.89 -5.81
C LYS A 44 3.07 10.14 -5.25
N TYR A 45 2.94 11.01 -4.25
CA TYR A 45 1.64 11.34 -3.65
C TYR A 45 0.84 12.37 -4.46
N ALA A 46 1.53 13.24 -5.22
CA ALA A 46 0.88 14.17 -6.15
C ALA A 46 0.28 13.42 -7.35
N MET A 47 0.93 12.37 -7.87
CA MET A 47 0.41 11.60 -9.01
C MET A 47 -0.83 10.74 -8.69
N LYS A 48 -1.16 10.54 -7.40
CA LYS A 48 -2.32 9.75 -6.95
C LYS A 48 -3.63 10.54 -6.89
N MET A 49 -3.81 11.62 -7.66
CA MET A 49 -5.04 12.43 -7.58
C MET A 49 -6.30 11.65 -7.94
N ARG A 50 -6.24 10.75 -8.93
CA ARG A 50 -7.38 9.90 -9.29
C ARG A 50 -7.88 9.05 -8.12
N GLN A 51 -6.97 8.55 -7.27
CA GLN A 51 -7.30 7.76 -6.08
C GLN A 51 -7.95 8.60 -4.96
N LYS A 52 -7.92 9.93 -5.06
CA LYS A 52 -8.50 10.86 -4.07
C LYS A 52 -9.87 11.39 -4.49
N ILE A 53 -10.39 10.96 -5.64
CA ILE A 53 -11.72 11.33 -6.09
C ILE A 53 -12.73 10.60 -5.20
N VAL A 54 -13.46 11.37 -4.41
CA VAL A 54 -14.54 10.86 -3.58
C VAL A 54 -15.76 10.58 -4.47
N PRO A 55 -16.34 9.37 -4.46
CA PRO A 55 -17.56 9.09 -5.22
C PRO A 55 -18.71 9.98 -4.76
N LYS A 56 -19.58 10.42 -5.68
CA LYS A 56 -20.66 11.39 -5.41
C LYS A 56 -21.59 11.04 -4.24
N ALA A 57 -21.78 9.75 -3.97
CA ALA A 57 -22.62 9.26 -2.87
C ALA A 57 -22.01 9.50 -1.48
N TYR A 58 -20.72 9.87 -1.39
CA TYR A 58 -20.02 10.12 -0.15
C TYR A 58 -19.57 11.59 -0.09
N GLN A 59 -19.65 12.20 1.09
CA GLN A 59 -19.19 13.57 1.34
C GLN A 59 -18.47 13.64 2.68
N ASN A 60 -17.59 14.63 2.84
CA ASN A 60 -16.83 14.87 4.08
C ASN A 60 -16.07 13.62 4.60
N VAL A 61 -15.65 12.74 3.70
CA VAL A 61 -14.93 11.52 4.06
C VAL A 61 -13.42 11.78 4.16
N GLY A 62 -12.78 11.08 5.11
CA GLY A 62 -11.32 11.03 5.24
C GLY A 62 -10.67 10.16 4.16
N ARG A 63 -9.57 9.48 4.50
CA ARG A 63 -8.99 8.48 3.61
C ARG A 63 -9.93 7.28 3.50
N PHE A 64 -10.14 6.79 2.28
CA PHE A 64 -10.58 5.42 2.08
C PHE A 64 -9.44 4.51 2.48
N TRP A 65 -9.58 3.84 3.62
CA TRP A 65 -8.69 2.75 3.99
C TRP A 65 -9.02 1.57 3.07
N GLY A 66 -8.00 1.00 2.43
CA GLY A 66 -8.16 -0.32 1.82
C GLY A 66 -8.59 -1.32 2.91
N CYS A 67 -9.40 -2.28 2.50
CA CYS A 67 -9.86 -3.45 3.27
C CYS A 67 -9.43 -3.47 4.75
N THR A 68 -10.35 -3.14 5.65
CA THR A 68 -10.23 -3.49 7.08
C THR A 68 -10.34 -5.01 7.25
N TRP A 69 -9.82 -5.55 8.36
CA TRP A 69 -9.83 -7.00 8.66
C TRP A 69 -11.20 -7.68 8.55
N ASP A 70 -12.29 -6.92 8.67
CA ASP A 70 -13.68 -7.43 8.58
C ASP A 70 -14.19 -7.67 7.16
N VAL A 71 -13.45 -7.23 6.11
CA VAL A 71 -13.88 -7.44 4.71
C VAL A 71 -12.74 -7.97 3.85
N PRO A 72 -12.04 -9.05 4.26
CA PRO A 72 -10.94 -9.58 3.48
C PRO A 72 -11.44 -9.89 2.07
N PRO A 73 -10.73 -9.45 1.01
CA PRO A 73 -11.13 -9.77 -0.36
C PRO A 73 -11.17 -11.29 -0.47
N LYS A 74 -12.37 -11.84 -0.67
CA LYS A 74 -12.53 -13.26 -0.97
C LYS A 74 -12.16 -13.43 -2.45
N PRO A 75 -11.16 -14.24 -2.79
CA PRO A 75 -10.89 -14.55 -4.18
C PRO A 75 -12.17 -15.13 -4.78
N LEU A 76 -12.65 -14.52 -5.87
CA LEU A 76 -13.83 -15.03 -6.59
C LEU A 76 -13.49 -16.34 -7.28
N GLU A 77 -12.25 -16.45 -7.76
CA GLU A 77 -11.72 -17.61 -8.47
C GLU A 77 -10.24 -17.80 -8.13
N GLU A 78 -9.82 -19.05 -7.98
CA GLU A 78 -8.41 -19.44 -7.96
C GLU A 78 -8.05 -20.02 -9.32
N ILE A 79 -7.18 -19.33 -10.06
CA ILE A 79 -6.78 -19.72 -11.41
C ILE A 79 -5.34 -20.22 -11.35
N ARG A 80 -5.14 -21.47 -11.79
CA ARG A 80 -3.79 -21.99 -12.04
C ARG A 80 -3.31 -21.42 -13.36
N CYS A 81 -2.20 -20.68 -13.31
CA CYS A 81 -1.58 -20.07 -14.48
C CYS A 81 -0.08 -20.40 -14.51
N THR A 82 0.45 -20.53 -15.71
CA THR A 82 1.88 -20.57 -15.99
C THR A 82 2.45 -19.15 -16.08
N GLU A 83 3.77 -19.02 -16.12
CA GLU A 83 4.39 -17.71 -16.32
C GLU A 83 3.96 -17.07 -17.66
N ASP A 84 3.81 -17.88 -18.70
CA ASP A 84 3.38 -17.43 -20.03
C ASP A 84 1.93 -16.91 -20.03
N ASP A 85 1.02 -17.56 -19.29
CA ASP A 85 -0.36 -17.08 -19.13
C ASP A 85 -0.40 -15.68 -18.50
N ILE A 86 0.42 -15.47 -17.45
CA ILE A 86 0.47 -14.16 -16.78
C ILE A 86 1.15 -13.13 -17.69
N ARG A 87 2.17 -13.52 -18.46
CA ARG A 87 2.81 -12.65 -19.45
C ARG A 87 1.81 -12.18 -20.51
N GLY A 88 1.01 -13.09 -21.07
CA GLY A 88 -0.04 -12.73 -22.04
C GLY A 88 -1.11 -11.79 -21.46
N ILE A 89 -1.44 -11.91 -20.16
CA ILE A 89 -2.31 -10.95 -19.48
C ILE A 89 -1.64 -9.57 -19.37
N LEU A 90 -0.34 -9.55 -19.01
CA LEU A 90 0.44 -8.34 -18.80
C LEU A 90 0.89 -7.65 -20.09
N GLU A 91 0.87 -8.30 -21.24
CA GLU A 91 1.11 -7.66 -22.56
C GLU A 91 0.20 -6.45 -22.78
N LYS A 92 -1.06 -6.53 -22.30
CA LYS A 92 -2.02 -5.41 -22.35
C LYS A 92 -1.68 -4.27 -21.40
N TYR A 93 -0.77 -4.51 -20.45
CA TYR A 93 -0.29 -3.57 -19.43
C TYR A 93 1.21 -3.33 -19.62
N SER A 94 1.58 -2.96 -20.85
CA SER A 94 2.95 -2.85 -21.37
C SER A 94 3.93 -2.05 -20.51
N GLU A 95 3.43 -1.15 -19.66
CA GLU A 95 4.23 -0.36 -18.71
C GLU A 95 4.82 -1.17 -17.54
N TYR A 96 4.28 -2.35 -17.26
CA TYR A 96 4.74 -3.28 -16.23
C TYR A 96 5.38 -4.55 -16.80
N TYR A 97 5.28 -4.75 -18.12
CA TYR A 97 5.82 -5.91 -18.80
C TYR A 97 7.34 -5.74 -19.00
N ARG A 98 8.10 -6.75 -18.55
CA ARG A 98 9.54 -6.83 -18.74
C ARG A 98 9.90 -8.22 -19.25
N GLU A 99 10.40 -8.28 -20.48
CA GLU A 99 10.89 -9.52 -21.10
C GLU A 99 12.20 -9.99 -20.45
N ASP A 100 13.04 -9.04 -20.03
CA ASP A 100 14.38 -9.27 -19.48
C ASP A 100 14.39 -9.87 -18.07
N THR A 101 13.23 -9.95 -17.41
CA THR A 101 13.14 -10.29 -15.98
C THR A 101 12.10 -11.39 -15.75
N PRO A 102 12.43 -12.46 -14.98
CA PRO A 102 11.43 -13.46 -14.60
C PRO A 102 10.33 -12.81 -13.78
N LEU A 103 9.07 -13.17 -14.06
CA LEU A 103 7.92 -12.43 -13.56
C LEU A 103 7.82 -12.44 -12.03
N SER A 104 8.31 -13.53 -11.41
CA SER A 104 8.40 -13.68 -9.96
C SER A 104 9.14 -12.55 -9.24
N ARG A 105 10.09 -11.88 -9.90
CA ARG A 105 10.84 -10.75 -9.31
C ARG A 105 10.12 -9.41 -9.40
N VAL A 106 9.13 -9.32 -10.29
CA VAL A 106 8.36 -8.09 -10.52
C VAL A 106 7.06 -8.12 -9.70
N LEU A 107 6.52 -9.33 -9.45
CA LEU A 107 5.33 -9.50 -8.63
C LEU A 107 5.61 -9.25 -7.15
N TYR A 108 4.70 -8.51 -6.50
CA TYR A 108 4.85 -8.07 -5.12
C TYR A 108 4.83 -9.25 -4.14
N ASN A 109 5.91 -9.41 -3.38
CA ASN A 109 6.04 -10.37 -2.28
C ASN A 109 5.88 -11.85 -2.66
N VAL A 110 6.14 -12.22 -3.93
CA VAL A 110 6.09 -13.62 -4.37
C VAL A 110 7.43 -14.17 -4.83
N ALA A 111 8.47 -13.35 -4.94
CA ALA A 111 9.79 -13.77 -5.39
C ALA A 111 10.32 -14.99 -4.61
N GLY A 112 10.26 -14.95 -3.28
CA GLY A 112 10.70 -16.05 -2.42
C GLY A 112 9.87 -17.33 -2.56
N LEU A 113 8.57 -17.24 -2.90
CA LEU A 113 7.74 -18.41 -3.17
C LEU A 113 8.17 -19.12 -4.46
N PHE A 114 8.51 -18.35 -5.49
CA PHE A 114 9.00 -18.91 -6.76
C PHE A 114 10.41 -19.49 -6.63
N ASP A 115 11.28 -18.87 -5.84
CA ASP A 115 12.62 -19.41 -5.59
C ASP A 115 12.54 -20.75 -4.84
N ALA A 116 11.68 -20.85 -3.81
CA ALA A 116 11.42 -22.10 -3.09
C ALA A 116 10.74 -23.17 -3.98
N TYR A 117 9.83 -22.77 -4.88
CA TYR A 117 9.25 -23.66 -5.88
C TYR A 117 10.31 -24.26 -6.81
N ARG A 118 11.20 -23.42 -7.37
CA ARG A 118 12.28 -23.87 -8.26
C ARG A 118 13.30 -24.76 -7.55
N ALA A 119 13.52 -24.53 -6.26
CA ALA A 119 14.37 -25.35 -5.41
C ALA A 119 13.72 -26.70 -5.03
N GLY A 120 12.44 -26.92 -5.37
CA GLY A 120 11.70 -28.14 -5.01
C GLY A 120 11.24 -28.17 -3.55
N GLU A 121 11.30 -27.04 -2.84
CA GLU A 121 10.98 -26.93 -1.41
C GLU A 121 9.47 -26.71 -1.15
N LEU A 122 8.71 -26.36 -2.19
CA LEU A 122 7.26 -26.23 -2.16
C LEU A 122 6.62 -27.24 -3.12
N ASP A 123 5.75 -28.12 -2.60
CA ASP A 123 4.91 -29.00 -3.43
C ASP A 123 3.77 -28.19 -4.08
N ASN A 124 3.43 -28.56 -5.31
CA ASN A 124 2.44 -27.96 -6.23
C ASN A 124 1.00 -27.91 -5.70
N GLY A 125 0.74 -28.19 -4.42
CA GLY A 125 -0.63 -28.47 -3.98
C GLY A 125 -1.01 -28.25 -2.52
N ARG A 126 -0.11 -28.05 -1.54
CA ARG A 126 -0.54 -27.94 -0.14
C ARG A 126 0.59 -27.49 0.79
N ASN A 127 0.83 -26.17 0.91
CA ASN A 127 1.40 -25.56 2.12
C ASN A 127 1.39 -24.02 2.02
N LYS A 128 0.26 -23.40 2.36
CA LYS A 128 0.27 -22.01 2.87
C LYS A 128 0.28 -22.08 4.39
N VAL A 129 1.47 -22.20 4.99
CA VAL A 129 1.63 -21.76 6.38
C VAL A 129 1.88 -20.25 6.31
N TYR A 130 0.82 -19.46 6.42
CA TYR A 130 0.97 -18.06 6.81
C TYR A 130 1.51 -18.08 8.24
N ASN A 131 2.81 -17.78 8.41
CA ASN A 131 3.36 -17.54 9.74
C ASN A 131 2.72 -16.26 10.28
N ARG A 132 1.68 -16.45 11.10
CA ARG A 132 1.07 -15.45 11.96
C ARG A 132 2.22 -14.80 12.76
N HIS A 133 2.49 -13.51 12.54
CA HIS A 133 3.24 -12.74 13.52
C HIS A 133 2.42 -12.79 14.82
N LYS A 134 2.84 -13.61 15.79
CA LYS A 134 2.40 -13.51 17.18
C LYS A 134 2.94 -12.17 17.69
N GLY A 135 2.08 -11.16 17.78
CA GLY A 135 2.52 -9.83 18.18
C GLY A 135 1.43 -8.94 18.72
N ASP A 136 0.27 -8.83 18.04
CA ASP A 136 -0.65 -7.74 18.36
C ASP A 136 -2.10 -8.24 18.52
N SER A 137 -2.40 -8.81 19.69
CA SER A 137 -3.78 -8.90 20.19
C SER A 137 -3.80 -8.94 21.72
N GLU A 138 -3.36 -7.84 22.32
CA GLU A 138 -3.82 -7.41 23.65
C GLU A 138 -4.11 -5.90 23.58
N ASN A 139 -5.34 -5.57 23.21
CA ASN A 139 -6.19 -4.50 23.75
C ASN A 139 -7.47 -4.34 22.93
#